data_AF-A0A3S4IXX5-F1
#
_entry.id   AF-A0A3S4IXX5-F1
#
_cell.length_a   1.000
_cell.length_b   1.000
_cell.length_c   1.000
_cell.angle_alpha   90.00
_cell.angle_beta   90.00
_cell.angle_gamma   90.00
#
_symmetry.space_group_name_H-M   'P 1'
#
loop_
_entity.id
_entity.type
_entity.pdbx_description
1 polymer ?
#
loop_
_entity_poly.entity_id
_entity_poly.type
_entity_poly.pdbx_seq_one_letter_code
_entity_poly.pdbx_strand_id
1 'polypeptide(L)'
;MVVKKFFGKTTRDALRQVREELGADALILSNRPTMGGGVEIMAVADADVANLASTLSTSSSKHPPRNAPPAVNRPQQPAPIPRPTAAR
;
A
#
# COMPACT_ATOMS: atom_id res chain seq x y z
N MET A 1 -18.09 3.70 3.55
CA MET A 1 -16.72 4.29 3.58
C MET A 1 -16.57 5.02 4.90
N VAL A 2 -16.05 4.37 5.95
CA VAL A 2 -16.10 4.95 7.33
C VAL A 2 -14.71 4.94 7.99
N VAL A 3 -13.69 5.42 7.27
CA VAL A 3 -12.41 5.72 7.94
C VAL A 3 -12.59 7.01 8.71
N LYS A 4 -12.40 6.97 10.03
CA LYS A 4 -12.48 8.14 10.91
C LYS A 4 -11.08 8.53 11.38
N LYS A 5 -10.84 9.84 11.41
CA LYS A 5 -9.60 10.45 11.89
C LYS A 5 -9.85 11.03 13.28
N PHE A 6 -8.99 10.70 14.21
CA PHE A 6 -9.05 11.13 15.60
C PHE A 6 -7.82 11.97 15.91
N PHE A 7 -8.03 13.09 16.60
CA PHE A 7 -6.96 14.00 16.98
C PHE A 7 -6.96 14.14 18.50
N GLY A 8 -5.80 13.85 19.10
CA GLY A 8 -5.61 13.94 20.54
C GLY A 8 -4.40 14.79 20.88
N LYS A 9 -4.44 15.44 22.05
CA LYS A 9 -3.24 16.07 22.64
C LYS A 9 -2.17 15.04 22.98
N THR A 10 -2.59 13.81 23.24
CA THR A 10 -1.72 12.66 23.50
C THR A 10 -2.29 11.42 22.79
N THR A 11 -1.45 10.40 22.58
CA THR A 11 -1.87 9.10 22.04
C THR A 11 -2.98 8.47 22.85
N ARG A 12 -2.95 8.63 24.18
CA ARG A 12 -3.99 8.10 25.06
C ARG A 12 -5.34 8.77 24.81
N ASP A 13 -5.35 10.07 24.54
CA ASP A 13 -6.56 10.84 24.26
C ASP A 13 -7.17 10.45 22.91
N ALA A 14 -6.34 10.35 21.86
CA ALA A 14 -6.78 9.90 20.56
C ALA A 14 -7.32 8.46 20.59
N LEU A 15 -6.66 7.54 21.31
CA LEU A 15 -7.12 6.16 21.48
C LEU A 15 -8.42 6.07 22.28
N ARG A 16 -8.64 6.96 23.25
CA ARG A 16 -9.90 7.02 23.99
C ARG A 16 -11.04 7.42 23.06
N GLN A 17 -10.86 8.46 22.23
CA GLN A 17 -11.87 8.88 21.26
C GLN A 17 -12.20 7.76 20.26
N VAL A 18 -11.18 7.03 19.79
CA VAL A 18 -11.38 5.84 18.93
C VAL A 18 -12.29 4.82 19.63
N ARG A 19 -12.03 4.51 20.91
CA ARG A 19 -12.83 3.54 21.67
C ARG A 19 -14.24 4.02 21.95
N GLU A 20 -14.42 5.31 22.23
CA GLU A 20 -15.74 5.90 22.52
C GLU A 20 -16.61 6.02 21.25
N GLU A 21 -16.02 6.28 20.07
CA GLU A 21 -16.78 6.41 18.82
C GLU A 21 -16.91 5.13 17.99
N LEU A 22 -15.87 4.28 17.95
CA LEU A 22 -15.82 3.07 17.11
C LEU A 22 -15.94 1.77 17.92
N GLY A 23 -15.68 1.82 19.23
CA GLY A 23 -15.68 0.65 20.11
C GLY A 23 -14.30 0.05 20.35
N ALA A 24 -14.26 -1.01 21.18
CA ALA A 24 -13.01 -1.68 21.56
C ALA A 24 -12.36 -2.45 20.40
N ASP A 25 -13.17 -2.87 19.42
CA ASP A 25 -12.75 -3.67 18.25
C ASP A 25 -12.29 -2.79 17.06
N ALA A 26 -12.04 -1.50 17.29
CA ALA A 26 -11.57 -0.60 16.25
C ALA A 26 -10.12 -0.91 15.84
N LEU A 27 -9.88 -0.96 14.53
CA LEU A 27 -8.56 -1.17 13.95
C LEU A 27 -7.88 0.16 13.61
N ILE A 28 -6.63 0.30 14.06
CA ILE A 28 -5.79 1.47 13.80
C ILE A 28 -5.07 1.28 12.46
N LEU A 29 -5.28 2.21 11.53
CA LEU A 29 -4.64 2.21 10.21
C LEU A 29 -3.33 3.01 10.21
N SER A 30 -3.28 4.13 10.94
CA SER A 30 -2.09 4.98 11.00
C SER A 30 -2.07 5.77 12.31
N ASN A 31 -0.88 5.91 12.89
CA ASN A 31 -0.60 6.76 14.04
C ASN A 31 0.56 7.67 13.65
N ARG A 32 0.32 8.98 13.63
CA ARG A 32 1.34 9.95 13.24
C ARG A 32 1.28 11.20 14.13
N PRO A 33 2.43 11.67 14.64
CA PRO A 33 2.50 12.89 15.40
C PRO A 33 2.26 14.11 14.49
N THR A 34 1.55 15.10 15.01
CA THR A 34 1.19 16.33 14.30
C THR A 34 2.16 17.45 14.70
N MET A 35 2.44 18.38 13.78
CA MET A 35 3.37 19.52 13.96
C MET A 35 3.05 20.42 15.18
N GLY A 36 1.80 20.37 15.68
CA GLY A 36 1.34 21.11 16.87
C GLY A 36 1.48 20.36 18.20
N GLY A 37 2.25 19.27 18.26
CA GLY A 37 2.49 18.49 19.48
C GLY A 37 1.36 17.51 19.86
N GLY A 38 0.34 17.38 19.02
CA GLY A 38 -0.70 16.35 19.14
C GLY A 38 -0.38 15.11 18.31
N VAL A 39 -1.34 14.18 18.25
CA VAL A 39 -1.26 12.98 17.41
C VAL A 39 -2.53 12.80 16.61
N GLU A 40 -2.38 12.35 15.36
CA GLU A 40 -3.45 11.92 14.47
C GLU A 40 -3.48 10.40 14.42
N ILE A 41 -4.64 9.82 14.74
CA ILE A 41 -4.90 8.38 14.62
C ILE A 41 -6.01 8.19 13.59
N MET A 42 -5.73 7.41 12.55
CA MET A 42 -6.76 6.92 11.63
C MET A 42 -7.21 5.54 12.08
N ALA A 43 -8.52 5.37 12.24
CA ALA A 43 -9.10 4.09 12.65
C ALA A 43 -10.39 3.77 11.88
N VAL A 44 -10.75 2.50 11.88
CA VAL A 44 -11.99 1.97 11.31
C VAL A 44 -12.59 0.93 12.26
N ALA A 45 -13.92 0.82 12.31
CA ALA A 45 -14.58 -0.26 13.03
C ALA A 45 -14.45 -1.58 12.27
N ASP A 46 -14.35 -2.71 12.97
CA ASP A 46 -14.27 -4.05 12.38
C ASP A 46 -15.37 -4.31 11.33
N ALA A 47 -16.61 -3.94 11.65
CA ALA A 47 -17.77 -4.07 10.75
C ALA A 47 -17.62 -3.30 9.42
N ASP A 48 -16.81 -2.24 9.38
CA ASP A 48 -16.58 -1.39 8.22
C ASP A 48 -15.35 -1.79 7.39
N VAL A 49 -14.53 -2.72 7.89
CA VAL A 49 -13.31 -3.20 7.20
C VAL A 49 -13.64 -3.84 5.85
N ALA A 50 -14.71 -4.64 5.79
CA ALA A 50 -15.14 -5.33 4.57
C ALA A 50 -15.50 -4.34 3.44
N ASN A 51 -16.16 -3.23 3.79
CA ASN A 51 -16.50 -2.18 2.85
C ASN A 51 -15.25 -1.39 2.40
N LEU A 52 -14.28 -1.21 3.30
CA LEU A 52 -13.02 -0.52 3.00
C LEU A 52 -12.19 -1.30 1.98
N ALA A 53 -12.04 -2.61 2.17
CA ALA A 53 -11.34 -3.50 1.24
C ALA A 53 -11.96 -3.48 -0.16
N SER A 54 -13.29 -3.48 -0.26
CA SER A 54 -14.00 -3.37 -1.54
C SER A 54 -13.72 -2.03 -2.25
N THR A 55 -13.56 -0.93 -1.49
CA THR A 55 -13.31 0.40 -2.07
C THR A 55 -11.85 0.63 -2.47
N LEU A 56 -10.87 0.11 -1.72
CA LEU A 56 -9.45 0.14 -2.14
C LEU A 56 -9.22 -0.70 -3.41
N SER A 57 -9.94 -1.81 -3.52
CA SER A 57 -9.89 -2.68 -4.71
C SER A 57 -10.40 -1.97 -5.96
N THR A 58 -11.44 -1.13 -5.85
CA THR A 58 -12.00 -0.39 -6.99
C THR A 58 -11.19 0.87 -7.36
N SER A 59 -10.44 1.44 -6.40
CA SER A 59 -9.58 2.62 -6.65
C SER A 59 -8.24 2.26 -7.30
N SER A 60 -7.85 0.98 -7.28
CA SER A 60 -6.65 0.48 -7.97
C SER A 60 -6.85 0.31 -9.49
N SER A 61 -8.06 0.51 -10.01
CA SER A 61 -8.41 0.34 -11.44
C SER A 61 -7.95 1.49 -12.36
N LYS A 62 -7.08 2.39 -11.90
CA LYS A 62 -6.47 3.43 -12.75
C LYS A 62 -4.97 3.28 -13.00
N HIS A 63 -4.34 2.21 -12.49
CA HIS A 63 -3.08 1.78 -13.08
C HIS A 63 -3.42 0.90 -14.29
N PRO A 64 -3.18 1.33 -15.54
CA PRO A 64 -3.25 0.40 -16.66
C PRO A 64 -2.34 -0.78 -16.33
N PRO A 65 -2.74 -2.03 -16.63
CA PRO A 65 -1.85 -3.16 -16.45
C PRO A 65 -0.59 -2.86 -17.26
N ARG A 66 0.54 -2.66 -16.58
CA ARG A 66 1.85 -2.72 -17.23
C ARG A 66 2.17 -4.19 -17.52
N ASN A 67 1.27 -4.84 -18.26
CA ASN A 67 1.47 -6.14 -18.86
C ASN A 67 1.59 -5.91 -20.37
N ALA A 68 2.64 -5.17 -20.75
CA ALA A 68 3.10 -5.20 -22.13
C ALA A 68 3.81 -6.56 -22.29
N PRO A 69 3.39 -7.43 -23.22
CA PRO A 69 4.13 -8.64 -23.52
C PRO A 69 5.54 -8.25 -24.01
N PRO A 70 6.58 -9.04 -23.71
CA PRO A 70 7.85 -8.89 -24.40
C PRO A 70 7.57 -9.18 -25.88
N ALA A 71 7.56 -8.13 -26.70
CA ALA A 71 7.61 -8.28 -28.15
C ALA A 71 8.98 -8.89 -28.48
N VAL A 72 9.00 -10.23 -28.51
CA VAL A 72 9.97 -11.03 -29.21
C VAL A 72 10.01 -10.52 -30.64
N ASN A 73 11.09 -9.84 -31.03
CA ASN A 73 11.54 -9.76 -32.42
C ASN A 73 12.95 -9.20 -32.49
N ARG A 74 13.93 -10.09 -32.37
CA ARG A 74 14.98 -10.20 -33.38
C ARG A 74 15.33 -11.67 -33.56
N PRO A 75 15.17 -12.22 -34.77
CA PRO A 75 15.63 -13.55 -35.07
C PRO A 75 17.12 -13.62 -34.77
N GLN A 76 17.46 -14.67 -34.01
CA GLN A 76 18.82 -15.15 -33.84
C GLN A 76 19.45 -15.25 -35.22
N GLN A 77 20.53 -14.50 -35.46
CA GLN A 77 21.35 -14.71 -36.63
C GLN A 77 22.46 -15.68 -36.21
N PRO A 78 22.42 -16.94 -36.66
CA PRO A 78 23.48 -17.90 -36.39
C PRO A 78 24.59 -17.69 -37.41
N ALA A 79 25.83 -17.59 -36.93
CA ALA A 79 26.96 -18.21 -37.62
C ALA A 79 28.15 -18.36 -36.65
N PRO A 80 28.65 -19.59 -36.46
CA PRO A 80 29.86 -19.85 -35.69
C PRO A 80 31.08 -19.63 -36.60
N ILE A 81 32.08 -18.90 -36.13
CA ILE A 81 33.45 -19.02 -36.65
C ILE A 81 34.34 -19.56 -35.54
N PRO A 82 34.81 -20.82 -35.64
CA PRO A 82 35.74 -21.36 -34.67
C PRO A 82 37.20 -21.25 -35.16
N ARG A 83 38.11 -21.23 -34.16
CA ARG A 83 39.55 -21.58 -34.17
C ARG A 83 40.54 -20.42 -34.43
N PRO A 84 41.84 -20.50 -34.04
CA PRO A 84 42.51 -21.42 -33.09
C PRO A 84 43.41 -20.70 -32.02
N THR A 85 43.90 -21.51 -31.10
CA THR A 85 44.95 -21.40 -30.07
C THR A 85 46.19 -20.53 -30.39
N ALA A 86 46.73 -19.83 -29.36
CA ALA A 86 48.17 -19.72 -29.01
C ALA A 86 48.33 -18.74 -27.82
N ALA A 87 48.69 -19.15 -26.60
CA ALA A 87 50.05 -19.48 -26.14
C ALA A 87 51.07 -18.33 -26.36
N ARG A 88 51.28 -17.47 -25.36
CA ARG A 88 52.58 -17.26 -24.68
C ARG A 88 52.47 -16.32 -23.48
#